data_AF-A0A6P2FL95-F1
#
_entry.id   AF-A0A6P2FL95-F1
#
_cell.length_a   1.000
_cell.length_b   1.000
_cell.length_c   1.000
_cell.angle_alpha   90.00
_cell.angle_beta   90.00
_cell.angle_gamma   90.00
#
_symmetry.space_group_name_H-M   'P 1'
#
loop_
_entity.id
_entity.type
_entity.pdbx_description
1 polymer ?
#
loop_
_entity_poly.entity_id
_entity_poly.type
_entity_poly.pdbx_seq_one_letter_code
_entity_poly.pdbx_strand_id
1 'polypeptide(L)' 'MTDQYRRLAVFVDRPSPGHFNWILLESTDDQAVWLDLETGDDTYDNWREAFDAGNEALMAYVDDELEGPVEASPDDTDAD' A
#
# COMPACT_ATOMS: atom_id res chain seq x y z
N MET A 1 -15.28 15.62 -10.93
CA MET A 1 -13.90 15.34 -11.36
C MET A 1 -13.61 13.92 -10.90
N THR A 2 -12.90 13.13 -11.70
CA THR A 2 -12.84 11.69 -11.44
C THR A 2 -11.85 11.41 -10.33
N ASP A 3 -12.36 10.92 -9.21
CA ASP A 3 -11.59 10.26 -8.16
C ASP A 3 -10.50 9.37 -8.75
N GLN A 4 -9.24 9.68 -8.44
CA GLN A 4 -8.12 8.93 -8.98
C GLN A 4 -7.94 7.66 -8.16
N TYR A 5 -8.23 6.53 -8.79
CA TYR A 5 -8.04 5.22 -8.18
C TYR A 5 -6.54 4.92 -8.05
N ARG A 6 -6.06 4.84 -6.81
CA ARG A 6 -4.67 4.49 -6.49
C ARG A 6 -4.51 2.98 -6.65
N ARG A 7 -3.38 2.55 -7.22
CA ARG A 7 -3.11 1.11 -7.43
C ARG A 7 -1.99 0.75 -6.49
N LEU A 8 -2.35 0.11 -5.39
CA LEU A 8 -1.44 -0.31 -4.34
C LEU A 8 -1.18 -1.81 -4.43
N ALA A 9 0.05 -2.22 -4.11
CA ALA A 9 0.43 -3.63 -4.07
C ALA A 9 1.41 -3.90 -2.94
N VAL A 10 1.17 -4.96 -2.18
CA VAL A 10 2.10 -5.44 -1.14
C VAL A 10 2.81 -6.68 -1.64
N PHE A 11 4.11 -6.72 -1.47
CA PHE A 11 4.89 -7.95 -1.58
C PHE A 11 5.84 -8.10 -0.40
N VAL A 12 6.34 -9.31 -0.22
CA VAL A 12 7.32 -9.63 0.83
C VAL A 12 8.64 -9.97 0.16
N ASP A 13 9.67 -9.22 0.51
CA ASP A 13 11.05 -9.55 0.19
C ASP A 13 11.68 -10.42 1.29
N ARG A 14 12.74 -11.14 0.91
CA ARG A 14 13.51 -11.97 1.83
C ARG A 14 14.98 -11.55 1.76
N PRO A 15 15.38 -10.48 2.48
CA PRO A 15 16.75 -9.96 2.41
C PRO A 15 17.79 -10.96 2.93
N SER A 16 17.40 -11.85 3.85
CA SER A 16 18.26 -12.93 4.32
C SER A 16 17.49 -14.18 4.76
N PRO A 17 18.14 -15.35 4.89
CA PRO A 17 17.46 -16.56 5.31
C PRO A 17 16.81 -16.40 6.69
N GLY A 18 15.48 -16.52 6.75
CA GLY A 18 14.72 -16.46 7.99
C GLY A 18 14.21 -15.05 8.33
N HIS A 19 14.57 -14.04 7.54
CA HIS A 19 14.10 -12.67 7.72
C HIS A 19 13.27 -12.24 6.51
N PHE A 20 12.09 -11.72 6.78
CA PHE A 20 11.12 -11.30 5.78
C PHE A 20 10.78 -9.83 6.02
N ASN A 21 10.75 -9.02 4.97
CA ASN A 21 10.29 -7.64 5.05
C ASN A 21 9.17 -7.40 4.05
N TRP A 22 8.20 -6.56 4.38
CA TRP A 22 7.15 -6.18 3.45
C TRP A 22 7.49 -4.85 2.77
N ILE A 23 7.02 -4.72 1.54
CA ILE A 23 7.17 -3.53 0.72
C ILE A 23 5.81 -3.23 0.09
N LEU A 24 5.37 -1.99 0.24
CA LEU A 24 4.17 -1.44 -0.37
C LEU A 24 4.57 -0.57 -1.56
N LEU A 25 3.98 -0.86 -2.71
CA LEU A 25 4.19 -0.16 -3.96
C LEU A 25 2.95 0.61 -4.37
N GLU A 26 3.16 1.72 -5.07
CA GLU A 26 2.12 2.45 -5.78
C GLU A 26 2.46 2.53 -7.28
N SER A 27 1.45 2.29 -8.13
CA SER A 27 1.60 2.48 -9.57
C SER A 27 1.53 3.96 -9.93
N THR A 28 2.36 4.36 -10.91
CA THR A 28 2.33 5.71 -11.47
C THR A 28 1.20 5.88 -12.51
N ASP A 29 1.21 6.98 -13.26
CA ASP A 29 0.35 7.15 -14.45
C ASP A 29 0.54 6.02 -15.47
N ASP A 30 1.74 5.45 -15.57
CA ASP A 30 2.00 4.23 -16.32
C ASP A 30 1.74 3.01 -15.42
N GLN A 31 0.75 2.19 -15.81
CA GLN A 31 0.34 0.99 -15.09
C GLN A 31 1.43 -0.08 -14.97
N ALA A 32 2.44 -0.04 -15.85
CA ALA A 32 3.58 -0.96 -15.80
C ALA A 32 4.67 -0.50 -14.82
N VAL A 33 4.63 0.75 -14.37
CA VAL A 33 5.63 1.32 -13.48
C VAL A 33 5.07 1.40 -12.05
N TRP A 34 5.84 0.82 -11.14
CA TRP A 34 5.55 0.76 -9.71
C TRP A 34 6.73 1.35 -8.94
N LEU A 35 6.44 2.17 -7.94
CA LEU A 35 7.42 2.82 -7.09
C LEU A 35 7.20 2.41 -5.63
N ASP A 36 8.28 2.34 -4.86
CA ASP A 36 8.22 2.09 -3.43
C ASP A 36 7.47 3.25 -2.74
N LEU A 37 6.34 2.93 -2.13
CA LEU A 37 5.54 3.88 -1.34
C LEU A 37 5.97 3.80 0.12
N GLU A 38 6.03 2.60 0.66
CA GLU A 38 6.41 2.34 2.06
C GLU A 38 7.12 0.99 2.19
N THR A 39 7.98 0.85 3.18
CA THR A 39 8.70 -0.38 3.48
C THR A 39 8.73 -0.57 4.98
N GLY A 40 8.55 -1.81 5.44
CA GLY A 40 8.64 -2.12 6.86
C GLY A 40 10.02 -1.82 7.42
N ASP A 41 10.07 -1.13 8.56
CA ASP A 41 11.31 -0.86 9.28
C ASP A 41 11.89 -2.13 9.93
N ASP A 42 11.02 -3.07 10.34
CA ASP A 42 11.38 -4.30 11.02
C ASP A 42 11.24 -5.53 10.11
N THR A 43 12.10 -6.53 10.34
CA THR A 43 12.00 -7.84 9.69
C THR A 43 11.25 -8.84 10.56
N TYR A 44 10.49 -9.72 9.93
CA TYR A 44 9.71 -10.79 10.55
C TYR A 44 10.40 -12.15 10.38
N ASP A 45 10.14 -13.07 11.31
CA ASP A 45 10.71 -14.43 11.31
C ASP A 45 10.03 -15.37 10.29
N ASN A 46 8.83 -15.00 9.82
CA ASN A 46 8.14 -15.74 8.77
C ASN A 46 7.42 -14.84 7.77
N TRP A 47 7.22 -15.39 6.59
CA TRP A 47 6.60 -14.70 5.46
C TRP A 47 5.17 -14.25 5.74
N ARG A 48 4.40 -15.02 6.52
CA ARG A 48 2.98 -14.75 6.74
C ARG A 48 2.79 -13.51 7.60
N GLU A 49 3.55 -13.36 8.66
CA GLU A 49 3.50 -12.16 9.52
C GLU A 49 3.95 -10.91 8.77
N ALA A 50 5.02 -10.99 7.97
CA ALA A 50 5.42 -9.87 7.10
C ALA A 50 4.30 -9.49 6.12
N PHE A 51 3.68 -10.48 5.47
CA PHE A 51 2.60 -10.24 4.53
C PHE A 51 1.39 -9.60 5.21
N ASP A 52 1.00 -10.09 6.39
CA ASP A 52 -0.14 -9.54 7.14
C ASP A 52 0.13 -8.10 7.59
N ALA A 53 1.34 -7.79 8.09
CA ALA A 53 1.75 -6.43 8.43
C ALA A 53 1.76 -5.48 7.22
N GLY A 54 2.23 -5.94 6.06
CA GLY A 54 2.19 -5.13 4.84
C GLY A 54 0.76 -4.86 4.36
N ASN A 55 -0.16 -5.83 4.51
CA ASN A 55 -1.58 -5.60 4.20
C ASN A 55 -2.22 -4.62 5.19
N GLU A 56 -1.88 -4.69 6.48
CA GLU A 56 -2.32 -3.70 7.47
C GLU A 56 -1.85 -2.28 7.08
N ALA A 57 -0.59 -2.13 6.67
CA ALA A 57 -0.06 -0.87 6.17
C ALA A 57 -0.80 -0.39 4.91
N LEU A 58 -1.11 -1.28 3.96
CA LEU A 58 -1.91 -0.93 2.78
C LEU A 58 -3.29 -0.41 3.17
N MET A 59 -3.96 -1.06 4.14
CA MET A 59 -5.30 -0.65 4.58
C MET A 59 -5.30 0.73 5.22
N ALA A 60 -4.18 1.20 5.77
CA ALA A 60 -4.06 2.57 6.27
C ALA A 60 -4.15 3.65 5.16
N TYR A 61 -4.00 3.25 3.88
CA TYR A 61 -4.18 4.12 2.71
C TYR A 61 -5.58 3.99 2.06
N VAL A 62 -6.49 3.24 2.69
CA VAL A 62 -7.85 3.01 2.20
C VAL A 62 -8.83 3.65 3.19
N ASP A 63 -9.34 4.84 2.85
CA ASP A 63 -10.28 5.57 3.70
C ASP A 63 -11.66 4.91 3.78
N ASP A 64 -12.18 4.43 2.63
CA ASP A 64 -13.40 3.61 2.54
C ASP A 64 -13.07 2.25 1.91
N GLU A 65 -13.16 1.18 2.70
CA GLU A 65 -12.87 -0.19 2.28
C GLU A 65 -13.81 -0.71 1.19
N LEU A 66 -15.00 -0.13 1.04
CA LEU A 66 -15.97 -0.52 0.02
C LEU A 66 -15.63 0.10 -1.35
N GLU A 67 -15.01 1.27 -1.36
CA GLU A 67 -14.58 1.97 -2.57
C GLU A 67 -13.12 1.63 -2.93
N GLY A 68 -12.29 1.35 -1.94
CA GLY A 68 -10.87 1.04 -2.08
C GLY A 68 -9.98 2.29 -2.00
N PRO A 69 -8.70 2.17 -2.39
CA PRO A 69 -7.73 3.26 -2.27
C PRO A 69 -8.01 4.34 -3.32
N VAL A 70 -8.81 5.33 -2.94
CA VAL A 70 -9.19 6.48 -3.76
C VAL A 70 -8.47 7.71 -3.22
N GLU A 71 -7.85 8.50 -4.10
CA GLU A 71 -7.32 9.81 -3.70
C GLU A 71 -8.48 10.81 -3.60
N ALA A 72 -8.71 11.34 -2.39
CA ALA A 72 -9.73 12.35 -2.16
C ALA A 72 -9.46 13.59 -3.04
N SER A 73 -10.47 13.99 -3.83
CA SER A 73 -10.38 15.24 -4.57
C SER A 73 -10.36 16.44 -3.59
N PRO A 74 -9.58 17.50 -3.84
CA PRO A 74 -9.52 18.67 -2.97
C PRO A 74 -10.85 19.45 -2.83
N ASP A 75 -11.89 19.06 -3.58
CA ASP A 75 -13.25 19.62 -3.53
C ASP A 75 -14.14 18.95 -2.47
N ASP A 76 -13.76 17.78 -1.92
CA ASP A 76 -14.55 17.05 -0.92
C ASP A 76 -14.41 17.59 0.51
N THR A 77 -13.60 18.64 0.72
CA THR A 77 -13.43 19.27 2.05
C THR A 77 -14.43 20.41 2.31
N ASP A 78 -15.39 20.65 1.42
CA ASP A 78 -16.46 21.65 1.59
C ASP A 78 -17.85 20.99 1.49
N ALA A 79 -18.21 20.22 2.51
CA ALA A 79 -19.60 19.84 2.77
C ALA A 79 -19.90 20.04 4.27
N ASP A 80 -20.62 21.12 4.55
CA ASP A 80 -21.16 21.60 5.83
C ASP A 80 -21.96 20.56 6.63
#